data_AF-A0A961X866-F1
#
_entry.id   AF-A0A961X866-F1
#
_cell.length_a   1.000
_cell.length_b   1.000
_cell.length_c   1.000
_cell.angle_alpha   90.00
_cell.angle_beta   90.00
_cell.angle_gamma   90.00
#
_symmetry.space_group_name_H-M   'P 1'
#
loop_
_entity.id
_entity.type
_entity.pdbx_description
1 polymer ?
#
loop_
_entity_poly.entity_id
_entity_poly.type
_entity_poly.pdbx_seq_one_letter_code
_entity_poly.pdbx_strand_id
1 'polypeptide(L)'
;MTHEIVHRPYPRGRNRNSPRTRAVAIEGRCGEGRRVQALMAAFCAFLVFLFLMFANAAHADEASVRAIISKFADAEGFSQVEKVIDELAATGDPLAVRTLNALNDGKLQVKRGGTVYIEENGKFLDPITGEPVDGADTSGLDKVKIKNSLRRTISAALSGMTLMAKDPAIRSQAASTIFDSSDASQLEALEKALAAETVPSIREQMEEAKASIQLFNSNDPAEVSTALGTIKARGNRAALALLSKYAAS
;
A
#
# COMPACT_ATOMS: atom_id res chain seq x y z
N MET A 1 52.34 13.93 -91.62
CA MET A 1 53.81 14.05 -91.67
C MET A 1 54.26 14.49 -90.28
N THR A 2 54.50 13.53 -89.37
CA THR A 2 55.83 12.98 -88.97
C THR A 2 56.67 14.07 -88.27
N HIS A 3 56.97 13.98 -86.97
CA HIS A 3 57.87 12.97 -86.41
C HIS A 3 57.65 12.71 -84.90
N GLU A 4 57.82 11.43 -84.59
CA GLU A 4 58.10 10.79 -83.29
C GLU A 4 59.49 11.18 -82.75
N ILE A 5 59.69 11.14 -81.42
CA ILE A 5 60.88 10.59 -80.74
C ILE A 5 60.62 10.50 -79.21
N VAL A 6 60.84 9.29 -78.71
CA VAL A 6 60.80 8.80 -77.31
C VAL A 6 62.15 9.04 -76.63
N HIS A 7 62.24 9.32 -75.31
CA HIS A 7 63.34 8.79 -74.46
C HIS A 7 63.16 8.97 -72.92
N ARG A 8 62.95 7.81 -72.26
CA ARG A 8 63.45 7.25 -70.96
C ARG A 8 63.41 8.01 -69.61
N PRO A 9 63.08 7.30 -68.49
CA PRO A 9 63.17 7.79 -67.10
C PRO A 9 64.46 7.31 -66.37
N TYR A 10 64.83 7.99 -65.27
CA TYR A 10 65.84 7.53 -64.28
C TYR A 10 65.41 7.78 -62.82
N PRO A 11 65.90 7.01 -61.81
CA PRO A 11 65.24 6.83 -60.51
C PRO A 11 66.00 7.35 -59.26
N ARG A 12 65.20 7.54 -58.19
CA ARG A 12 65.42 7.43 -56.72
C ARG A 12 66.75 7.86 -56.06
N GLY A 13 66.63 8.78 -55.10
CA GLY A 13 67.56 8.97 -53.97
C GLY A 13 66.83 8.84 -52.61
N ARG A 14 67.30 7.92 -51.76
CA ARG A 14 66.86 7.68 -50.37
C ARG A 14 67.58 8.66 -49.43
N ASN A 15 66.86 9.34 -48.53
CA ASN A 15 67.49 10.05 -47.41
C ASN A 15 67.24 9.28 -46.11
N ARG A 16 68.33 8.81 -45.48
CA ARG A 16 68.38 8.28 -44.12
C ARG A 16 68.81 9.44 -43.22
N ASN A 17 68.02 9.77 -42.20
CA ASN A 17 68.56 10.24 -40.92
C ASN A 17 67.47 10.23 -39.86
N SER A 18 67.68 9.41 -38.83
CA SER A 18 66.95 9.41 -37.57
C SER A 18 67.96 9.56 -36.44
N PRO A 19 67.67 10.36 -35.41
CA PRO A 19 68.26 10.17 -34.09
C PRO A 19 67.29 9.38 -33.21
N ARG A 20 67.82 8.30 -32.63
CA ARG A 20 67.19 7.48 -31.58
C ARG A 20 67.18 8.26 -30.26
N THR A 21 66.01 8.40 -29.64
CA THR A 21 65.89 8.70 -28.20
C THR A 21 64.92 7.71 -27.56
N ARG A 22 65.34 7.22 -26.40
CA ARG A 22 64.87 6.02 -25.68
C ARG A 22 63.40 6.13 -25.27
N ALA A 23 62.60 5.13 -25.66
CA ALA A 23 61.30 4.88 -25.04
C ALA A 23 61.54 4.23 -23.67
N VAL A 24 61.17 4.94 -22.60
CA VAL A 24 60.98 4.36 -21.27
C VAL A 24 59.66 3.59 -21.33
N ALA A 25 59.74 2.27 -21.28
CA ALA A 25 58.56 1.40 -21.18
C ALA A 25 57.94 1.58 -19.78
N ILE A 26 56.76 2.21 -19.72
CA ILE A 26 55.89 2.19 -18.54
C ILE A 26 55.03 0.93 -18.66
N GLU A 27 55.60 -0.22 -18.35
CA GLU A 27 54.83 -1.43 -18.07
C GLU A 27 54.36 -1.37 -16.62
N GLY A 28 53.04 -1.27 -16.40
CA GLY A 28 52.48 -1.48 -15.06
C GLY A 28 51.31 -0.59 -14.68
N ARG A 29 50.16 -0.72 -15.38
CA ARG A 29 48.85 -0.35 -14.79
C ARG A 29 47.59 -0.88 -15.50
N CYS A 30 47.69 -1.89 -16.38
CA CYS A 30 46.53 -2.34 -17.18
C CYS A 30 45.67 -3.46 -16.51
N GLY A 31 46.02 -3.90 -15.30
CA GLY A 31 45.29 -4.95 -14.58
C GLY A 31 44.27 -4.45 -13.55
N GLU A 32 44.47 -3.24 -13.00
CA GLU A 32 43.70 -2.72 -11.87
C GLU A 32 42.36 -2.13 -12.32
N GLY A 33 42.33 -1.43 -13.45
CA GLY A 33 41.09 -0.88 -14.03
C GLY A 33 40.07 -1.95 -14.43
N ARG A 34 40.52 -3.11 -14.93
CA ARG A 34 39.64 -4.24 -15.27
C ARG A 34 39.03 -4.90 -14.02
N ARG A 35 39.78 -4.96 -12.92
CA ARG A 35 39.27 -5.48 -11.64
C ARG A 35 38.24 -4.54 -11.03
N VAL A 36 38.49 -3.23 -11.08
CA VAL A 36 37.52 -2.21 -10.60
C VAL A 36 36.27 -2.19 -11.47
N GLN A 37 36.39 -2.29 -12.81
CA GLN A 37 35.23 -2.42 -13.71
C GLN A 37 34.42 -3.70 -13.46
N ALA A 38 35.08 -4.84 -13.25
CA ALA A 38 34.41 -6.10 -12.95
C ALA A 38 33.68 -6.08 -11.60
N LEU A 39 34.28 -5.47 -10.57
CA LEU A 39 33.66 -5.29 -9.26
C LEU A 39 32.46 -4.33 -9.31
N MET A 40 32.57 -3.24 -10.07
CA MET A 40 31.48 -2.28 -10.24
C MET A 40 30.31 -2.89 -11.02
N ALA A 41 30.59 -3.66 -12.08
CA ALA A 41 29.57 -4.38 -12.85
C ALA A 41 28.87 -5.47 -12.01
N ALA A 42 29.61 -6.22 -11.19
CA ALA A 42 29.04 -7.21 -10.28
C ALA A 42 28.16 -6.56 -9.19
N PHE A 43 28.57 -5.40 -8.66
CA PHE A 43 27.78 -4.64 -7.70
C PHE A 43 26.49 -4.07 -8.33
N CYS A 44 26.56 -3.51 -9.54
CA CYS A 44 25.37 -3.07 -10.28
C CYS A 44 24.42 -4.23 -10.59
N ALA A 45 24.94 -5.39 -11.01
CA ALA A 45 24.13 -6.59 -11.25
C ALA A 45 23.47 -7.11 -9.97
N PHE A 46 24.16 -7.05 -8.83
CA PHE A 46 23.60 -7.41 -7.53
C PHE A 46 22.49 -6.46 -7.08
N LEU A 47 22.65 -5.14 -7.27
CA LEU A 47 21.62 -4.16 -6.97
C LEU A 47 20.38 -4.31 -7.87
N VAL A 48 20.57 -4.61 -9.16
CA VAL A 48 19.46 -4.91 -10.08
C VAL A 48 18.75 -6.20 -9.68
N PHE A 49 19.49 -7.25 -9.32
CA PHE A 49 18.90 -8.50 -8.84
C PHE A 49 18.13 -8.32 -7.53
N LEU A 50 18.66 -7.53 -6.58
CA LEU A 50 17.99 -7.19 -5.34
C LEU A 50 16.70 -6.40 -5.61
N PHE A 51 16.75 -5.40 -6.51
CA PHE A 51 15.57 -4.63 -6.91
C PHE A 51 14.49 -5.52 -7.57
N LEU A 52 14.88 -6.46 -8.44
CA LEU A 52 13.97 -7.41 -9.06
C LEU A 52 13.33 -8.40 -8.06
N MET A 53 14.04 -8.78 -6.99
CA MET A 53 13.48 -9.61 -5.91
C MET A 53 12.41 -8.84 -5.10
N PHE A 54 12.64 -7.57 -4.78
CA PHE A 54 11.66 -6.76 -4.03
C PHE A 54 10.41 -6.41 -4.84
N ALA A 55 10.54 -6.21 -6.17
CA ALA A 55 9.39 -5.94 -7.03
C ALA A 55 8.40 -7.11 -7.09
N ASN A 56 8.88 -8.37 -7.03
CA ASN A 56 8.02 -9.55 -7.07
C ASN A 56 7.19 -9.74 -5.79
N ALA A 57 7.71 -9.36 -4.62
CA ALA A 57 6.99 -9.52 -3.35
C ALA A 57 5.72 -8.65 -3.28
N ALA A 58 5.80 -7.40 -3.75
CA ALA A 58 4.65 -6.48 -3.73
C ALA A 58 3.51 -6.91 -4.68
N HIS A 59 3.83 -7.52 -5.82
CA HIS A 59 2.82 -7.99 -6.77
C HIS A 59 2.13 -9.30 -6.35
N ALA A 60 2.80 -10.14 -5.56
CA ALA A 60 2.22 -11.39 -5.07
C ALA A 60 1.07 -11.14 -4.07
N ASP A 61 1.26 -10.17 -3.16
CA ASP A 61 0.26 -9.79 -2.16
C ASP A 61 -0.97 -9.18 -2.85
N GLU A 62 -0.77 -8.26 -3.81
CA GLU A 62 -1.87 -7.66 -4.58
C GLU A 62 -2.70 -8.71 -5.34
N ALA A 63 -2.05 -9.62 -6.08
CA ALA A 63 -2.75 -10.63 -6.86
C ALA A 63 -3.60 -11.55 -5.98
N SER A 64 -3.11 -11.87 -4.77
CA SER A 64 -3.83 -12.69 -3.81
C SER A 64 -5.09 -11.98 -3.27
N VAL A 65 -4.97 -10.70 -2.89
CA VAL A 65 -6.09 -9.89 -2.42
C VAL A 65 -7.11 -9.67 -3.55
N ARG A 66 -6.64 -9.40 -4.77
CA ARG A 66 -7.48 -9.25 -5.96
C ARG A 66 -8.29 -10.52 -6.24
N ALA A 67 -7.68 -11.69 -6.07
CA ALA A 67 -8.35 -12.97 -6.26
C ALA A 67 -9.42 -13.24 -5.20
N ILE A 68 -9.31 -12.68 -3.99
CA ILE A 68 -10.36 -12.76 -2.98
C ILE A 68 -11.48 -11.75 -3.32
N ILE A 69 -11.13 -10.52 -3.68
CA ILE A 69 -12.10 -9.47 -4.06
C ILE A 69 -12.97 -9.93 -5.24
N SER A 70 -12.39 -10.57 -6.25
CA SER A 70 -13.14 -11.05 -7.42
C SER A 70 -14.25 -12.04 -7.07
N LYS A 71 -14.16 -12.75 -5.94
CA LYS A 71 -15.20 -13.67 -5.46
C LYS A 71 -16.51 -12.98 -5.13
N PHE A 72 -16.52 -11.66 -4.86
CA PHE A 72 -17.76 -10.91 -4.71
C PHE A 72 -18.64 -10.98 -5.97
N ALA A 73 -18.05 -11.14 -7.16
CA ALA A 73 -18.79 -11.22 -8.42
C ALA A 73 -19.66 -12.47 -8.56
N ASP A 74 -19.25 -13.55 -7.89
CA ASP A 74 -19.94 -14.84 -7.95
C ASP A 74 -20.59 -15.20 -6.60
N ALA A 75 -20.56 -14.28 -5.63
CA ALA A 75 -21.15 -14.45 -4.31
C ALA A 75 -22.68 -14.33 -4.37
N GLU A 76 -23.36 -15.46 -4.28
CA GLU A 76 -24.82 -15.53 -4.25
C GLU A 76 -25.35 -15.43 -2.82
N GLY A 77 -25.91 -14.26 -2.51
CA GLY A 77 -26.56 -13.98 -1.23
C GLY A 77 -25.61 -13.63 -0.08
N PHE A 78 -26.21 -13.20 1.04
CA PHE A 78 -25.48 -12.57 2.14
C PHE A 78 -24.44 -13.48 2.81
N SER A 79 -24.68 -14.80 2.86
CA SER A 79 -23.75 -15.74 3.51
C SER A 79 -22.46 -15.91 2.72
N GLN A 80 -22.51 -15.86 1.38
CA GLN A 80 -21.30 -15.94 0.57
C GLN A 80 -20.52 -14.62 0.61
N VAL A 81 -21.22 -13.47 0.59
CA VAL A 81 -20.61 -12.15 0.80
C VAL A 81 -19.88 -12.09 2.15
N GLU A 82 -20.48 -12.62 3.22
CA GLU A 82 -19.84 -12.72 4.54
C GLU A 82 -18.52 -13.51 4.50
N LYS A 83 -18.51 -14.67 3.84
CA LYS A 83 -17.28 -15.47 3.69
C LYS A 83 -16.16 -14.72 2.97
N VAL A 84 -16.49 -13.94 1.94
CA VAL A 84 -15.49 -13.11 1.24
C VAL A 84 -14.96 -12.00 2.15
N ILE A 85 -15.82 -11.38 2.97
CA ILE A 85 -15.41 -10.39 3.98
C ILE A 85 -14.48 -11.04 5.00
N ASP A 86 -14.82 -12.21 5.53
CA ASP A 86 -13.99 -12.92 6.52
C ASP A 86 -12.64 -13.36 5.94
N GLU A 87 -12.64 -13.79 4.68
CA GLU A 87 -11.40 -14.16 3.97
C GLU A 87 -10.50 -12.94 3.77
N LEU A 88 -11.05 -11.78 3.39
CA LEU A 88 -10.30 -10.52 3.34
C LEU A 88 -9.82 -10.12 4.74
N ALA A 89 -10.66 -10.24 5.77
CA ALA A 89 -10.29 -9.95 7.16
C ALA A 89 -9.08 -10.77 7.62
N ALA A 90 -9.04 -12.05 7.26
CA ALA A 90 -7.98 -12.97 7.64
C ALA A 90 -6.63 -12.64 6.99
N THR A 91 -6.58 -11.93 5.86
CA THR A 91 -5.31 -11.51 5.26
C THR A 91 -4.61 -10.43 6.09
N GLY A 92 -5.39 -9.58 6.77
CA GLY A 92 -4.87 -8.39 7.45
C GLY A 92 -4.25 -7.36 6.50
N ASP A 93 -4.49 -7.48 5.19
CA ASP A 93 -3.83 -6.67 4.18
C ASP A 93 -4.53 -5.30 4.01
N PRO A 94 -3.81 -4.17 4.17
CA PRO A 94 -4.37 -2.83 3.95
C PRO A 94 -5.00 -2.62 2.56
N LEU A 95 -4.59 -3.37 1.53
CA LEU A 95 -5.17 -3.29 0.18
C LEU A 95 -6.67 -3.62 0.16
N ALA A 96 -7.15 -4.44 1.10
CA ALA A 96 -8.56 -4.80 1.20
C ALA A 96 -9.44 -3.66 1.77
N VAL A 97 -8.85 -2.71 2.50
CA VAL A 97 -9.57 -1.66 3.25
C VAL A 97 -10.45 -0.81 2.34
N ARG A 98 -9.94 -0.41 1.17
CA ARG A 98 -10.70 0.39 0.20
C ARG A 98 -11.94 -0.35 -0.28
N THR A 99 -11.79 -1.63 -0.63
CA THR A 99 -12.89 -2.47 -1.10
C THR A 99 -13.95 -2.67 -0.02
N LEU A 100 -13.53 -2.98 1.20
CA LEU A 100 -14.44 -3.18 2.33
C LEU A 100 -15.20 -1.89 2.70
N ASN A 101 -14.54 -0.73 2.65
CA ASN A 101 -15.20 0.57 2.79
C ASN A 101 -16.24 0.81 1.69
N ALA A 102 -15.88 0.55 0.43
CA ALA A 102 -16.82 0.69 -0.69
C ALA A 102 -18.00 -0.29 -0.59
N LEU A 103 -17.78 -1.51 -0.11
CA LEU A 103 -18.85 -2.46 0.17
C LEU A 103 -19.78 -1.93 1.26
N ASN A 104 -19.22 -1.41 2.36
CA ASN A 104 -20.00 -0.78 3.42
C ASN A 104 -20.80 0.41 2.88
N ASP A 105 -20.21 1.27 2.07
CA ASP A 105 -20.90 2.42 1.45
C ASP A 105 -21.93 2.00 0.39
N GLY A 106 -21.98 0.72 0.02
CA GLY A 106 -22.81 0.24 -1.08
C GLY A 106 -22.38 0.80 -2.43
N LYS A 107 -21.08 1.06 -2.61
CA LYS A 107 -20.47 1.52 -3.86
C LYS A 107 -19.82 0.39 -4.65
N LEU A 108 -19.75 -0.82 -4.08
CA LEU A 108 -19.15 -1.98 -4.75
C LEU A 108 -20.09 -2.52 -5.84
N GLN A 109 -19.60 -2.50 -7.07
CA GLN A 109 -20.28 -2.97 -8.28
C GLN A 109 -19.53 -4.20 -8.80
N VAL A 110 -20.26 -5.24 -9.16
CA VAL A 110 -19.67 -6.51 -9.60
C VAL A 110 -20.32 -7.02 -10.87
N LYS A 111 -19.56 -7.77 -11.67
CA LYS A 111 -20.06 -8.47 -12.84
C LYS A 111 -19.55 -9.90 -12.82
N ARG A 112 -20.45 -10.86 -13.04
CA ARG A 112 -20.15 -12.30 -13.09
C ARG A 112 -18.92 -12.58 -13.93
N GLY A 113 -18.08 -13.50 -13.47
CA GLY A 113 -16.76 -13.75 -14.07
C GLY A 113 -15.63 -12.92 -13.45
N GLY A 114 -15.86 -12.31 -12.29
CA GLY A 114 -14.80 -11.79 -11.42
C GLY A 114 -14.50 -10.29 -11.52
N THR A 115 -15.26 -9.53 -12.31
CA THR A 115 -15.04 -8.07 -12.41
C THR A 115 -15.64 -7.36 -11.21
N VAL A 116 -14.85 -6.49 -10.58
CA VAL A 116 -15.26 -5.70 -9.41
C VAL A 116 -14.77 -4.27 -9.58
N TYR A 117 -15.67 -3.31 -9.37
CA TYR A 117 -15.39 -1.88 -9.42
C TYR A 117 -15.96 -1.18 -8.19
N ILE A 118 -15.40 -0.02 -7.89
CA ILE A 118 -15.99 0.93 -6.95
C ILE A 118 -16.61 2.06 -7.75
N GLU A 119 -17.91 2.28 -7.56
CA GLU A 119 -18.61 3.42 -8.15
C GLU A 119 -18.41 4.67 -7.28
N GLU A 120 -17.78 5.70 -7.86
CA GLU A 120 -17.55 6.97 -7.18
C GLU A 120 -17.75 8.13 -8.15
N ASN A 121 -18.68 9.03 -7.83
CA ASN A 121 -18.99 10.23 -8.63
C ASN A 121 -19.26 9.93 -10.12
N GLY A 122 -19.94 8.82 -10.43
CA GLY A 122 -20.27 8.41 -11.79
C GLY A 122 -19.08 7.83 -12.58
N LYS A 123 -17.95 7.54 -11.91
CA LYS A 123 -16.80 6.82 -12.46
C LYS A 123 -16.65 5.46 -11.77
N PHE A 124 -15.93 4.56 -12.43
CA PHE A 124 -15.55 3.28 -11.87
C PHE A 124 -14.06 3.28 -11.55
N LEU A 125 -13.73 2.90 -10.32
CA LEU A 125 -12.36 2.81 -9.83
C LEU A 125 -11.97 1.34 -9.60
N ASP A 126 -10.68 1.05 -9.73
CA ASP A 126 -10.12 -0.22 -9.33
C ASP A 126 -10.23 -0.39 -7.79
N PRO A 127 -10.69 -1.55 -7.30
CA PRO A 127 -10.96 -1.77 -5.88
C PRO A 127 -9.72 -1.80 -4.98
N ILE A 128 -8.54 -2.00 -5.57
CA ILE A 128 -7.24 -2.03 -4.88
C ILE A 128 -6.52 -0.69 -5.05
N THR A 129 -6.24 -0.28 -6.29
CA THR A 129 -5.42 0.91 -6.54
C THR A 129 -6.22 2.20 -6.31
N GLY A 130 -7.53 2.16 -6.51
CA GLY A 130 -8.40 3.34 -6.47
C GLY A 130 -8.25 4.24 -7.69
N GLU A 131 -7.53 3.80 -8.72
CA GLU A 131 -7.38 4.56 -9.96
C GLU A 131 -8.64 4.38 -10.84
N PRO A 132 -9.02 5.41 -11.62
CA PRO A 132 -10.10 5.29 -12.58
C PRO A 132 -9.83 4.19 -13.62
N VAL A 133 -10.85 3.39 -13.92
CA VAL A 133 -10.79 2.39 -14.99
C VAL A 133 -11.35 3.02 -16.27
N ASP A 134 -10.45 3.45 -17.15
CA ASP A 134 -10.84 3.99 -18.46
C ASP A 134 -11.53 2.93 -19.31
N GLY A 135 -12.70 3.26 -19.85
CA GLY A 135 -13.50 2.32 -20.65
C GLY A 135 -14.08 1.16 -19.84
N ALA A 136 -14.30 1.35 -18.53
CA ALA A 136 -14.95 0.36 -17.67
C ALA A 136 -16.23 -0.19 -18.35
N ASP A 137 -16.26 -1.51 -18.51
CA ASP A 137 -17.44 -2.19 -19.03
C ASP A 137 -18.57 -2.14 -17.99
N THR A 138 -19.57 -1.32 -18.26
CA THR A 138 -20.71 -1.13 -17.37
C THR A 138 -21.84 -2.12 -17.61
N SER A 139 -21.72 -2.99 -18.62
CA SER A 139 -22.77 -3.95 -18.97
C SER A 139 -22.83 -5.10 -17.96
N GLY A 140 -24.01 -5.32 -17.38
CA GLY A 140 -24.22 -6.40 -16.41
C GLY A 140 -23.51 -6.20 -15.08
N LEU A 141 -23.23 -4.95 -14.70
CA LEU A 141 -22.84 -4.61 -13.33
C LEU A 141 -24.04 -4.65 -12.40
N ASP A 142 -23.88 -5.34 -11.29
CA ASP A 142 -24.83 -5.43 -10.19
C ASP A 142 -24.19 -4.91 -8.90
N LYS A 143 -24.97 -4.15 -8.13
CA LYS A 143 -24.54 -3.66 -6.82
C LYS A 143 -24.57 -4.77 -5.79
N VAL A 144 -23.47 -4.94 -5.05
CA VAL A 144 -23.43 -5.88 -3.92
C VAL A 144 -24.30 -5.35 -2.78
N LYS A 145 -25.33 -6.11 -2.41
CA LYS A 145 -26.26 -5.75 -1.33
C LYS A 145 -25.78 -6.34 0.00
N ILE A 146 -25.83 -5.53 1.05
CA ILE A 146 -25.51 -5.95 2.42
C ILE A 146 -26.61 -5.55 3.40
N LYS A 147 -26.80 -6.37 4.45
CA LYS A 147 -27.69 -6.10 5.58
C LYS A 147 -26.91 -5.47 6.74
N ASN A 148 -27.63 -4.96 7.75
CA ASN A 148 -27.02 -4.31 8.91
C ASN A 148 -26.07 -5.22 9.72
N SER A 149 -26.27 -6.53 9.71
CA SER A 149 -25.31 -7.44 10.35
C SER A 149 -23.98 -7.47 9.63
N LEU A 150 -23.98 -7.50 8.28
CA LEU A 150 -22.75 -7.48 7.49
C LEU A 150 -22.00 -6.15 7.61
N ARG A 151 -22.72 -5.04 7.77
CA ARG A 151 -22.08 -3.74 8.07
C ARG A 151 -21.22 -3.82 9.33
N ARG A 152 -21.75 -4.45 10.38
CA ARG A 152 -21.01 -4.68 11.64
C ARG A 152 -19.81 -5.62 11.43
N THR A 153 -19.97 -6.70 10.66
CA THR A 153 -18.85 -7.60 10.30
C THR A 153 -17.75 -6.86 9.55
N ILE A 154 -18.11 -6.04 8.55
CA ILE A 154 -17.17 -5.22 7.78
C ILE A 154 -16.46 -4.22 8.69
N SER A 155 -17.19 -3.51 9.55
CA SER A 155 -16.57 -2.56 10.49
C SER A 155 -15.58 -3.25 11.44
N ALA A 156 -15.92 -4.44 11.96
CA ALA A 156 -15.01 -5.22 12.81
C ALA A 156 -13.76 -5.66 12.06
N ALA A 157 -13.90 -6.13 10.81
CA ALA A 157 -12.77 -6.50 9.95
C ALA A 157 -11.86 -5.30 9.68
N LEU A 158 -12.44 -4.15 9.28
CA LEU A 158 -11.72 -2.91 9.00
C LEU A 158 -10.95 -2.40 10.21
N SER A 159 -11.55 -2.41 11.41
CA SER A 159 -10.87 -1.98 12.62
C SER A 159 -9.75 -2.93 13.01
N GLY A 160 -9.94 -4.25 12.89
CA GLY A 160 -8.86 -5.22 13.10
C GLY A 160 -7.66 -4.94 12.20
N MET A 161 -7.89 -4.73 10.90
CA MET A 161 -6.83 -4.42 9.93
C MET A 161 -6.12 -3.10 10.22
N THR A 162 -6.88 -2.03 10.48
CA THR A 162 -6.34 -0.68 10.61
C THR A 162 -5.70 -0.42 11.98
N LEU A 163 -6.23 -1.00 13.06
CA LEU A 163 -5.65 -0.91 14.40
C LEU A 163 -4.38 -1.74 14.56
N MET A 164 -4.18 -2.79 13.75
CA MET A 164 -2.96 -3.60 13.76
C MET A 164 -2.05 -3.32 12.55
N ALA A 165 -2.32 -2.24 11.81
CA ALA A 165 -1.52 -1.86 10.65
C ALA A 165 -0.06 -1.62 11.03
N LYS A 166 0.88 -2.00 10.15
CA LYS A 166 2.32 -1.76 10.36
C LYS A 166 2.64 -0.27 10.50
N ASP A 167 1.96 0.57 9.72
CA ASP A 167 2.10 2.02 9.74
C ASP A 167 1.43 2.63 11.00
N PRO A 168 2.18 3.30 11.88
CA PRO A 168 1.64 4.00 13.05
C PRO A 168 0.57 5.06 12.71
N ALA A 169 0.67 5.72 11.55
CA ALA A 169 -0.29 6.73 11.14
C ALA A 169 -1.68 6.13 10.89
N ILE A 170 -1.74 4.94 10.30
CA ILE A 170 -2.99 4.21 10.06
C ILE A 170 -3.63 3.79 11.39
N ARG A 171 -2.83 3.29 12.34
CA ARG A 171 -3.32 2.91 13.68
C ARG A 171 -3.87 4.10 14.45
N SER A 172 -3.16 5.23 14.41
CA SER A 172 -3.59 6.49 15.02
C SER A 172 -4.91 6.99 14.43
N GLN A 173 -5.04 6.97 13.10
CA GLN A 173 -6.28 7.36 12.42
C GLN A 173 -7.44 6.42 12.78
N ALA A 174 -7.19 5.11 12.89
CA ALA A 174 -8.20 4.13 13.30
C ALA A 174 -8.70 4.41 14.72
N ALA A 175 -7.80 4.65 15.68
CA ALA A 175 -8.15 5.04 17.04
C ALA A 175 -9.00 6.32 17.07
N SER A 176 -8.65 7.34 16.28
CA SER A 176 -9.44 8.57 16.17
C SER A 176 -10.85 8.32 15.64
N THR A 177 -11.00 7.51 14.60
CA THR A 177 -12.32 7.18 14.01
C THR A 177 -13.21 6.44 15.03
N ILE A 178 -12.63 5.52 15.80
CA ILE A 178 -13.36 4.82 16.86
C ILE A 178 -13.74 5.78 17.98
N PHE A 179 -12.85 6.69 18.36
CA PHE A 179 -13.13 7.73 19.35
C PHE A 179 -14.38 8.55 18.97
N ASP A 180 -14.45 9.03 17.72
CA ASP A 180 -15.53 9.89 17.23
C ASP A 180 -16.88 9.15 17.10
N SER A 181 -16.85 7.88 16.70
CA SER A 181 -18.06 7.07 16.50
C SER A 181 -18.62 6.48 17.81
N SER A 182 -17.74 6.14 18.76
CA SER A 182 -18.08 5.41 19.99
C SER A 182 -18.84 4.10 19.76
N ASP A 183 -18.56 3.43 18.64
CA ASP A 183 -19.23 2.19 18.24
C ASP A 183 -18.77 1.01 19.11
N ALA A 184 -19.70 0.47 19.91
CA ALA A 184 -19.45 -0.66 20.80
C ALA A 184 -18.97 -1.94 20.07
N SER A 185 -19.30 -2.09 18.78
CA SER A 185 -18.83 -3.24 18.01
C SER A 185 -17.30 -3.26 17.79
N GLN A 186 -16.62 -2.14 18.07
CA GLN A 186 -15.17 -2.00 17.89
C GLN A 186 -14.36 -2.34 19.16
N LEU A 187 -15.02 -2.53 20.31
CA LEU A 187 -14.34 -2.67 21.60
C LEU A 187 -13.38 -3.86 21.62
N GLU A 188 -13.80 -5.03 21.13
CA GLU A 188 -12.97 -6.23 21.15
C GLU A 188 -11.70 -6.08 20.28
N ALA A 189 -11.84 -5.49 19.08
CA ALA A 189 -10.71 -5.24 18.20
C ALA A 189 -9.74 -4.22 18.81
N LEU A 190 -10.27 -3.17 19.45
CA LEU A 190 -9.50 -2.14 20.12
C LEU A 190 -8.72 -2.68 21.32
N GLU A 191 -9.32 -3.55 22.13
CA GLU A 191 -8.63 -4.17 23.27
C GLU A 191 -7.49 -5.09 22.83
N LYS A 192 -7.69 -5.87 21.76
CA LYS A 192 -6.63 -6.69 21.16
C LYS A 192 -5.48 -5.81 20.63
N ALA A 193 -5.80 -4.70 19.98
CA ALA A 193 -4.80 -3.77 19.46
C ALA A 193 -4.04 -3.06 20.59
N LEU A 194 -4.73 -2.62 21.65
CA LEU A 194 -4.12 -2.02 22.84
C LEU A 194 -3.07 -2.93 23.49
N ALA A 195 -3.37 -4.23 23.57
CA ALA A 195 -2.44 -5.21 24.12
C ALA A 195 -1.17 -5.41 23.27
N ALA A 196 -1.25 -5.15 21.96
CA ALA A 196 -0.15 -5.29 21.02
C ALA A 196 0.59 -3.98 20.71
N GLU A 197 -0.02 -2.82 20.97
CA GLU A 197 0.54 -1.52 20.64
C GLU A 197 1.80 -1.24 21.45
N THR A 198 2.82 -0.71 20.78
CA THR A 198 4.13 -0.41 21.38
C THR A 198 4.39 1.09 21.46
N VAL A 199 3.79 1.89 20.58
CA VAL A 199 3.96 3.33 20.51
C VAL A 199 3.10 4.00 21.60
N PRO A 200 3.70 4.67 22.61
CA PRO A 200 2.96 5.20 23.76
C PRO A 200 1.84 6.18 23.39
N SER A 201 2.08 7.08 22.44
CA SER A 201 1.08 8.07 22.02
C SER A 201 -0.11 7.45 21.29
N ILE A 202 0.08 6.33 20.58
CA ILE A 202 -1.02 5.63 19.91
C ILE A 202 -1.80 4.79 20.92
N ARG A 203 -1.10 4.18 21.89
CA ARG A 203 -1.76 3.48 23.00
C ARG A 203 -2.69 4.42 23.76
N GLU A 204 -2.23 5.63 24.09
CA GLU A 204 -3.06 6.67 24.71
C GLU A 204 -4.30 6.99 23.86
N GLN A 205 -4.14 7.19 22.55
CA GLN A 205 -5.28 7.42 21.65
C GLN A 205 -6.26 6.24 21.61
N MET A 206 -5.77 5.01 21.65
CA MET A 206 -6.61 3.81 21.70
C MET A 206 -7.32 3.69 23.06
N GLU A 207 -6.69 4.08 24.17
CA GLU A 207 -7.31 4.14 25.50
C GLU A 207 -8.42 5.20 25.55
N GLU A 208 -8.18 6.36 24.94
CA GLU A 208 -9.20 7.40 24.77
C GLU A 208 -10.38 6.91 23.93
N ALA A 209 -10.11 6.17 22.84
CA ALA A 209 -11.15 5.57 22.01
C ALA A 209 -11.97 4.54 22.80
N LYS A 210 -11.32 3.74 23.65
CA LYS A 210 -12.01 2.80 24.56
C LYS A 210 -12.89 3.56 25.55
N ALA A 211 -12.38 4.65 26.13
CA ALA A 211 -13.16 5.51 27.01
C ALA A 211 -14.39 6.09 26.30
N SER A 212 -14.28 6.48 25.03
CA SER A 212 -15.44 6.98 24.25
C SER A 212 -16.52 5.91 24.12
N ILE A 213 -16.15 4.66 23.81
CA ILE A 213 -17.10 3.54 23.75
C ILE A 213 -17.76 3.32 25.12
N GLN A 214 -16.97 3.25 26.19
CA GLN A 214 -17.47 3.00 27.55
C GLN A 214 -18.44 4.09 28.02
N LEU A 215 -18.15 5.36 27.69
CA LEU A 215 -18.99 6.50 28.07
C LEU A 215 -20.45 6.33 27.61
N PHE A 216 -20.67 5.87 26.37
CA PHE A 216 -22.00 5.75 25.79
C PHE A 216 -22.66 4.38 25.98
N ASN A 217 -21.89 3.35 26.32
CA ASN A 217 -22.37 1.96 26.27
C ASN A 217 -22.24 1.19 27.59
N SER A 218 -21.53 1.72 28.61
CA SER A 218 -21.44 1.07 29.92
C SER A 218 -22.61 1.47 30.83
N ASN A 219 -23.06 0.50 31.64
CA ASN A 219 -24.01 0.72 32.73
C ASN A 219 -23.34 0.80 34.10
N ASP A 220 -22.01 0.63 34.18
CA ASP A 220 -21.26 0.74 35.43
C ASP A 220 -20.85 2.21 35.68
N PRO A 221 -21.35 2.86 36.75
CA PRO A 221 -20.99 4.23 37.08
C PRO A 221 -19.48 4.44 37.28
N ALA A 222 -18.75 3.42 37.73
CA ALA A 222 -17.30 3.51 37.91
C ALA A 222 -16.55 3.58 36.57
N GLU A 223 -16.96 2.77 35.59
CA GLU A 223 -16.42 2.82 34.23
C GLU A 223 -16.74 4.14 33.55
N VAL A 224 -17.99 4.62 33.66
CA VAL A 224 -18.41 5.91 33.10
C VAL A 224 -17.61 7.07 33.71
N SER A 225 -17.43 7.08 35.03
CA SER A 225 -16.63 8.10 35.72
C SER A 225 -15.17 8.10 35.26
N THR A 226 -14.58 6.90 35.10
CA THR A 226 -13.22 6.74 34.59
C THR A 226 -13.10 7.25 33.15
N ALA A 227 -14.04 6.87 32.29
CA ALA A 227 -14.08 7.31 30.90
C ALA A 227 -14.21 8.84 30.78
N LEU A 228 -15.08 9.47 31.59
CA LEU A 228 -15.19 10.92 31.68
C LEU A 228 -13.86 11.58 32.07
N GLY A 229 -13.13 10.99 33.03
CA GLY A 229 -11.80 11.43 33.43
C GLY A 229 -10.81 11.42 32.26
N THR A 230 -10.73 10.30 31.55
CA THR A 230 -9.85 10.13 30.38
C THR A 230 -10.18 11.13 29.26
N ILE A 231 -11.47 11.27 28.90
CA ILE A 231 -11.90 12.18 27.84
C ILE A 231 -11.66 13.65 28.25
N LYS A 232 -11.87 14.00 29.52
CA LYS A 232 -11.57 15.34 30.03
C LYS A 232 -10.07 15.66 29.98
N ALA A 233 -9.21 14.69 30.31
CA ALA A 233 -7.76 14.85 30.27
C ALA A 233 -7.25 15.13 28.84
N ARG A 234 -7.88 14.52 27.82
CA ARG A 234 -7.59 14.81 26.40
C ARG A 234 -7.73 16.29 26.04
N GLY A 235 -8.68 17.00 26.65
CA GLY A 235 -8.73 18.47 26.70
C GLY A 235 -8.87 19.22 25.36
N ASN A 236 -9.18 18.53 24.26
CA ASN A 236 -9.22 19.12 22.92
C ASN A 236 -10.66 19.33 22.40
N ARG A 237 -10.80 19.85 21.18
CA ARG A 237 -12.12 20.12 20.56
C ARG A 237 -12.96 18.86 20.35
N ALA A 238 -12.32 17.72 20.01
CA ALA A 238 -13.02 16.45 19.82
C ALA A 238 -13.59 15.93 21.15
N ALA A 239 -12.81 16.01 22.23
CA ALA A 239 -13.27 15.68 23.57
C ALA A 239 -14.47 16.54 24.01
N LEU A 240 -14.42 17.86 23.76
CA LEU A 240 -15.56 18.74 24.05
C LEU A 240 -16.81 18.37 23.24
N ALA A 241 -16.65 18.06 21.95
CA ALA A 241 -17.77 17.64 21.10
C ALA A 241 -18.41 16.34 21.61
N LEU A 242 -17.58 15.36 21.99
CA LEU A 242 -18.04 14.07 22.52
C LEU A 242 -18.77 14.22 23.86
N LEU A 243 -18.20 14.98 24.80
CA LEU A 243 -18.84 15.25 26.09
C LEU A 243 -20.15 16.03 25.93
N SER A 244 -20.20 16.99 25.00
CA SER A 244 -21.43 17.73 24.70
C SER A 244 -22.52 16.80 24.13
N LYS A 245 -22.13 15.85 23.26
CA LYS A 245 -23.03 14.83 22.72
C LYS A 245 -23.58 13.93 23.83
N TYR A 246 -22.73 13.49 24.76
CA TYR A 246 -23.14 12.67 25.91
C TYR A 246 -24.07 13.41 26.87
N ALA A 247 -23.81 14.69 27.15
CA ALA A 247 -24.69 15.49 28.00
C ALA A 247 -26.09 15.73 27.39
N ALA A 248 -26.23 15.55 26.07
CA ALA A 248 -27.47 15.75 25.33
C ALA A 248 -28.25 14.44 25.04
N SER A 249 -27.65 13.27 25.29
CA SER A 249 -28.29 11.95 25.14
C SER A 249 -29.06 11.54 26.39
#